data_AF-A0A182LYY0-F1
#
_entry.id   AF-A0A182LYY0-F1
#
_cell.length_a   1.000
_cell.length_b   1.000
_cell.length_c   1.000
_cell.angle_alpha   90.00
_cell.angle_beta   90.00
_cell.angle_gamma   90.00
#
_symmetry.space_group_name_H-M   'P 1'
#
loop_
_entity.id
_entity.type
_entity.pdbx_description
1 polymer ?
#
loop_
_entity_poly.entity_id
_entity_poly.type
_entity_poly.pdbx_seq_one_letter_code
_entity_poly.pdbx_strand_id
1 'polypeptide(L)'
;MGGVDTSGWKPRRTKGTVIYNTRNQFAWVVIAAGTAIFATFYTVASYFGGDDLKQRMRRDFYEKTEEEIDRRNLMRFSLIAPKRGDTIRKLLEDEKEEQAKK
;
A
#
# COMPACT_ATOMS: atom_id res chain seq x y z
N MET A 1 -44.61 -14.23 20.09
CA MET A 1 -43.44 -13.33 20.22
C MET A 1 -43.98 -12.01 20.75
N GLY A 2 -43.93 -11.81 22.07
CA GLY A 2 -44.56 -10.68 22.76
C GLY A 2 -43.96 -9.35 22.30
N GLY A 3 -44.83 -8.41 21.93
CA GLY A 3 -44.46 -7.07 21.51
C GLY A 3 -43.94 -6.28 22.71
N VAL A 4 -42.62 -6.16 22.81
CA VAL A 4 -42.01 -5.17 23.69
C VAL A 4 -42.33 -3.80 23.11
N ASP A 5 -42.91 -2.92 23.93
CA ASP A 5 -43.12 -1.53 23.54
C ASP A 5 -41.75 -0.86 23.32
N THR A 6 -41.46 -0.55 22.06
CA THR A 6 -40.20 0.07 21.62
C THR A 6 -40.34 1.57 21.38
N SER A 7 -41.51 2.15 21.68
CA SER A 7 -41.80 3.58 21.46
C SER A 7 -40.84 4.52 22.20
N GLY A 8 -40.34 4.09 23.37
CA GLY A 8 -39.35 4.84 24.17
C GLY A 8 -37.88 4.55 23.82
N TRP A 9 -37.59 3.67 22.86
CA TRP A 9 -36.21 3.28 22.58
C TRP A 9 -35.48 4.37 21.82
N LYS A 10 -34.25 4.68 22.25
CA LYS A 10 -33.36 5.59 21.52
C LYS A 10 -33.27 5.14 20.05
N PRO A 11 -33.56 6.01 19.07
CA PRO A 11 -33.47 5.66 17.65
C PRO A 11 -32.08 5.14 17.31
N ARG A 12 -31.98 3.84 16.97
CA ARG A 12 -30.72 3.18 16.63
C ARG A 12 -30.32 3.51 15.20
N ARG A 13 -29.63 4.64 14.96
CA ARG A 13 -29.08 5.06 13.64
C ARG A 13 -29.94 4.57 12.46
N THR A 14 -31.25 4.79 12.52
CA THR A 14 -32.21 4.28 11.55
C THR A 14 -32.23 5.22 10.35
N LYS A 15 -32.42 4.67 9.14
CA LYS A 15 -32.55 5.46 7.90
C LYS A 15 -33.64 6.52 8.09
N GLY A 16 -33.35 7.77 7.72
CA GLY A 16 -34.26 8.91 7.85
C GLY A 16 -34.08 9.76 9.11
N THR A 17 -33.28 9.32 10.09
CA THR A 17 -32.93 10.15 11.25
C THR A 17 -31.77 11.10 10.94
N VAL A 18 -31.74 12.28 11.57
CA VAL A 18 -30.63 13.24 11.43
C VAL A 18 -29.28 12.57 11.77
N ILE A 19 -29.26 11.73 12.81
CA ILE A 19 -28.08 10.98 13.24
C ILE A 19 -27.54 10.05 12.14
N TYR A 20 -28.43 9.44 11.34
CA TYR A 20 -28.02 8.60 10.21
C TYR A 20 -27.38 9.41 9.09
N ASN A 21 -27.88 10.63 8.83
CA ASN A 21 -27.38 11.49 7.78
C ASN A 21 -26.05 12.16 8.15
N THR A 22 -25.86 12.53 9.43
CA THR A 22 -24.67 13.25 9.88
C THR A 22 -23.49 12.35 10.23
N ARG A 23 -23.69 11.03 10.38
CA ARG A 23 -22.66 10.09 10.87
C ARG A 23 -21.33 10.10 10.11
N ASN A 24 -21.36 10.40 8.81
CA ASN A 24 -20.17 10.37 7.95
C ASN A 24 -19.69 11.77 7.56
N GLN A 25 -20.34 12.84 8.05
CA GLN A 25 -19.97 14.20 7.65
C GLN A 25 -18.52 14.53 8.00
N PHE A 26 -18.05 14.11 9.18
CA PHE A 26 -16.65 14.29 9.56
C PHE A 26 -15.69 13.58 8.59
N ALA A 27 -15.99 12.33 8.23
CA ALA A 27 -15.18 11.58 7.28
C ALA A 27 -15.18 12.26 5.89
N TRP A 28 -16.33 12.74 5.42
CA TRP A 28 -16.42 13.49 4.17
C TRP A 28 -15.63 14.80 4.20
N VAL A 29 -15.64 15.51 5.33
CA VAL A 29 -14.86 16.74 5.51
C VAL A 29 -13.36 16.44 5.48
N VAL A 30 -12.91 15.40 6.18
CA VAL A 30 -11.50 14.99 6.18
C VAL A 30 -11.06 14.55 4.78
N ILE A 31 -11.88 13.78 4.08
CA ILE A 31 -11.60 13.36 2.70
C ILE A 31 -11.50 14.58 1.79
N ALA A 32 -12.47 15.50 1.85
CA ALA A 32 -12.49 16.71 1.03
C ALA A 32 -11.31 17.64 1.31
N ALA A 33 -10.96 17.82 2.58
CA ALA A 33 -9.79 18.61 2.97
C ALA A 33 -8.49 17.95 2.49
N GLY A 34 -8.35 16.63 2.67
CA GLY A 34 -7.20 15.88 2.21
C GLY A 34 -7.01 15.93 0.70
N THR A 35 -8.08 15.76 -0.08
CA THR A 35 -8.02 15.88 -1.54
C THR A 35 -7.71 17.30 -2.00
N ALA A 36 -8.27 18.32 -1.35
CA ALA A 36 -7.97 19.71 -1.67
C ALA A 36 -6.49 20.07 -1.40
N ILE A 37 -5.96 19.67 -0.23
CA ILE A 37 -4.56 19.88 0.13
C ILE A 37 -3.65 19.15 -0.84
N PHE A 38 -3.95 17.89 -1.15
CA PHE A 38 -3.16 17.08 -2.07
C PHE A 38 -3.17 17.68 -3.48
N ALA A 39 -4.33 18.08 -4.00
CA ALA A 39 -4.45 18.70 -5.32
C ALA A 39 -3.68 20.03 -5.38
N THR A 40 -3.78 20.85 -4.33
CA THR A 40 -3.05 22.13 -4.25
C THR A 40 -1.54 21.89 -4.18
N PHE A 41 -1.09 20.95 -3.35
CA PHE A 41 0.32 20.59 -3.28
C PHE A 41 0.85 20.05 -4.60
N TYR A 42 0.13 19.15 -5.25
CA TYR A 42 0.52 18.57 -6.53
C TYR A 42 0.57 19.61 -7.65
N THR A 43 -0.44 20.48 -7.73
CA THR A 43 -0.48 21.55 -8.73
C THR A 43 0.64 22.56 -8.51
N VAL A 44 0.88 23.01 -7.28
CA VAL A 44 2.00 23.90 -6.94
C VAL A 44 3.35 23.24 -7.24
N ALA A 45 3.55 21.99 -6.80
CA ALA A 45 4.77 21.23 -7.09
C ALA A 45 5.00 21.05 -8.60
N SER A 46 3.93 20.81 -9.38
CA SER A 46 4.02 20.71 -10.84
C SER A 46 4.28 22.04 -11.54
N TYR A 47 3.79 23.14 -10.98
CA TYR A 47 3.89 24.48 -11.57
C TYR A 47 5.25 25.13 -11.27
N PHE A 48 5.74 24.98 -10.04
CA PHE A 48 7.04 25.51 -9.61
C PHE A 48 8.21 24.55 -9.85
N GLY A 49 7.98 23.23 -9.86
CA GLY A 49 9.03 22.22 -9.96
C GLY A 49 9.57 21.97 -11.37
N GLY A 50 8.88 22.45 -12.42
CA GLY A 50 9.28 22.22 -13.81
C GLY A 50 9.39 20.74 -14.21
N ASP A 51 9.77 20.50 -15.46
CA ASP A 51 9.93 19.14 -16.01
C ASP A 51 10.93 18.28 -15.22
N ASP A 52 11.87 18.93 -14.50
CA ASP A 52 12.93 18.29 -13.73
C ASP A 52 12.42 17.63 -12.43
N LEU A 53 11.51 18.28 -11.68
CA LEU A 53 10.88 17.66 -10.50
C LEU A 53 9.96 16.50 -10.91
N LYS A 54 9.29 16.64 -12.05
CA LYS A 54 8.43 15.61 -12.64
C LYS A 54 9.25 14.40 -13.08
N GLN A 55 10.44 14.61 -13.67
CA GLN A 55 11.39 13.55 -14.00
C GLN A 55 11.96 12.86 -12.76
N ARG A 56 12.32 13.61 -11.71
CA ARG A 56 12.82 13.04 -10.44
C ARG A 56 11.76 12.21 -9.72
N MET A 57 10.54 12.74 -9.57
CA MET A 57 9.42 11.98 -9.01
C MET A 57 9.11 10.71 -9.82
N ARG A 58 9.23 10.78 -11.15
CA ARG A 58 9.03 9.61 -12.01
C ARG A 58 10.16 8.58 -11.84
N ARG A 59 11.40 9.04 -11.71
CA ARG A 59 12.55 8.19 -11.37
C ARG A 59 12.38 7.50 -10.03
N ASP A 60 12.08 8.25 -8.99
CA ASP A 60 12.09 7.74 -7.62
C ASP A 60 10.89 6.84 -7.30
N PHE A 61 9.71 7.11 -7.89
CA PHE A 61 8.48 6.35 -7.60
C PHE A 61 8.09 5.33 -8.67
N TYR A 62 8.41 5.57 -9.95
CA TYR A 62 7.96 4.73 -11.06
C TYR A 62 9.10 3.97 -11.75
N GLU A 63 10.32 4.49 -11.72
CA GLU A 63 11.49 3.83 -12.31
C GLU A 63 12.09 2.92 -11.23
N LYS A 64 11.87 1.61 -11.37
CA LYS A 64 12.51 0.62 -10.48
C LYS A 64 14.01 0.87 -10.50
N THR A 65 14.62 0.94 -9.32
CA THR A 65 16.06 1.12 -9.17
C THR A 65 16.80 0.13 -10.06
N GLU A 66 17.89 0.57 -10.70
CA GLU A 66 18.67 -0.28 -11.62
C GLU A 66 19.07 -1.60 -10.96
N GLU A 67 19.30 -1.58 -9.63
CA GLU A 67 19.54 -2.77 -8.81
C GLU A 67 18.38 -3.77 -8.80
N GLU A 68 17.13 -3.30 -8.80
CA GLU A 68 15.95 -4.18 -8.83
C GLU A 68 15.71 -4.73 -10.25
N ILE A 69 16.03 -3.93 -11.28
CA ILE A 69 16.00 -4.36 -12.68
C ILE A 69 17.10 -5.40 -12.94
N ASP A 70 18.32 -5.17 -12.44
CA ASP A 70 19.46 -6.06 -12.59
C ASP A 70 19.24 -7.36 -11.80
N ARG A 71 18.72 -7.28 -10.56
CA ARG A 71 18.28 -8.46 -9.79
C ARG A 71 17.24 -9.26 -10.56
N ARG A 72 16.26 -8.60 -11.19
CA ARG A 72 15.22 -9.26 -12.00
C ARG A 72 15.78 -9.80 -13.32
N ASN A 73 16.77 -9.15 -13.92
CA ASN A 73 17.44 -9.61 -15.13
C ASN A 73 18.34 -10.82 -14.84
N LEU A 74 19.10 -10.80 -13.75
CA LEU A 74 19.86 -11.94 -13.24
C LEU A 74 18.94 -13.13 -12.97
N MET A 75 17.75 -12.91 -12.39
CA MET A 75 16.75 -13.97 -12.17
C MET A 75 16.05 -14.44 -13.46
N ARG A 76 16.02 -13.64 -14.53
CA ARG A 76 15.31 -13.94 -15.78
C ARG A 76 16.21 -14.54 -16.86
N PHE A 77 17.50 -14.21 -16.86
CA PHE A 77 18.50 -14.68 -17.82
C PHE A 77 19.46 -15.72 -17.27
N SER A 78 19.52 -15.95 -15.95
CA SER A 78 20.10 -17.18 -15.45
C SER A 78 19.13 -18.34 -15.76
N LEU A 79 19.59 -19.33 -16.52
CA LEU A 79 18.89 -20.60 -16.77
C LEU A 79 18.63 -21.42 -15.49
N ILE A 80 18.85 -20.84 -14.31
CA ILE A 80 18.69 -21.45 -13.01
C ILE A 80 17.39 -20.90 -12.45
N ALA A 81 16.32 -21.68 -12.59
CA ALA A 81 15.05 -21.38 -11.96
C ALA A 81 15.26 -21.04 -10.47
N PRO A 82 14.55 -20.05 -9.91
CA PRO A 82 14.69 -19.68 -8.50
C PRO A 82 14.48 -20.94 -7.65
N LYS A 83 15.56 -21.42 -7.03
CA LYS A 83 15.50 -22.61 -6.19
C LYS A 83 14.54 -22.30 -5.04
N ARG A 84 13.55 -23.17 -4.83
CA ARG A 84 12.59 -23.04 -3.72
C ARG A 84 13.37 -22.94 -2.40
N GLY A 85 12.84 -22.19 -1.43
CA GLY A 85 13.53 -21.92 -0.15
C GLY A 85 14.05 -23.19 0.53
N ASP A 86 13.32 -24.30 0.42
CA ASP A 86 13.73 -25.61 0.97
C ASP A 86 15.02 -26.15 0.34
N THR A 87 15.27 -25.88 -0.94
CA THR A 87 16.47 -26.31 -1.64
C THR A 87 17.68 -25.46 -1.25
N ILE A 88 17.49 -24.16 -1.00
CA ILE A 88 18.54 -23.27 -0.49
C ILE A 88 18.93 -23.68 0.94
N ARG A 89 17.95 -24.06 1.76
CA ARG A 89 18.16 -24.51 3.14
C ARG A 89 18.99 -25.80 3.20
N LYS A 90 18.72 -26.77 2.31
CA LYS A 90 19.53 -27.98 2.17
C LYS A 90 20.96 -27.68 1.72
N LEU A 91 21.16 -26.82 0.72
CA LEU A 91 22.50 -26.48 0.24
C LEU A 91 23.35 -25.79 1.33
N LEU A 92 22.72 -24.97 2.18
CA LEU A 92 23.38 -24.35 3.34
C LEU A 92 23.72 -25.34 4.46
N GLU A 93 22.93 -26.41 4.62
CA GLU A 93 23.23 -27.49 5.55
C GLU A 93 24.38 -28.35 5.01
N ASP A 94 24.35 -28.72 3.73
CA ASP A 94 25.40 -29.50 3.07
C ASP A 94 26.75 -28.75 3.08
N GLU A 95 26.78 -27.44 2.82
CA GLU A 95 28.01 -26.61 2.92
C GLU A 95 28.57 -26.57 4.35
N LYS A 96 27.71 -26.54 5.37
CA LYS A 96 28.15 -26.55 6.78
C LYS A 96 28.74 -27.91 7.16
N GLU A 97 28.16 -28.99 6.66
CA GLU A 97 28.68 -30.33 6.89
C GLU A 97 30.01 -30.57 6.16
N GLU A 98 30.19 -30.05 4.93
CA GLU A 98 31.47 -30.11 4.23
C GLU A 98 32.57 -29.28 4.92
N GLN A 99 32.24 -28.11 5.46
CA GLN A 99 33.19 -27.30 6.24
C GLN A 99 33.55 -27.93 7.59
N ALA A 100 32.65 -28.71 8.20
CA ALA A 100 32.92 -29.42 9.45
C ALA A 100 33.75 -30.71 9.25
N LYS A 101 33.86 -31.20 8.00
CA LYS A 101 34.63 -32.40 7.63
C LYS A 101 36.05 -32.10 7.13
N LYS A 102 36.41 -30.83 6.99
CA LYS A 102 37.76 -30.35 6.63
C LYS A 102 38.53 -29.95 7.89
#